data_AF-A0A972N3C4-F1
#
_entry.id   AF-A0A972N3C4-F1
#
_cell.length_a   1.000
_cell.length_b   1.000
_cell.length_c   1.000
_cell.angle_alpha   90.00
_cell.angle_beta   90.00
_cell.angle_gamma   90.00
#
_symmetry.space_group_name_H-M   'P 1'
#
loop_
_entity.id
_entity.type
_entity.pdbx_description
1 polymer ?
#
loop_
_entity_poly.entity_id
_entity_poly.type
_entity_poly.pdbx_seq_one_letter_code
_entity_poly.pdbx_strand_id
1 'polypeptide(L)'
;MLIKKEHALALYNIKANEDKGISCQIRVLSESEPYIELNLANMVDIGSSSIEYRLSYWGANLLANLEEMVKNSLISHPSSWSEHFRWIGSEVIGMIEASLKNDDLCGEEIADALIKRGFAEKVSDRDRGECVKINRFAKAIYEIYQNSHPKILINKELANFIVSMGEGPASTHALPKGGREVELLESQRLISFSMPNSDVYTLNLLGKEVKETLNHCAIAFDTIISEDYLHSLEKLLDLGIDSLSDGERETLEALAFIDENGELLKAGEHLFNVLHILREKDYKKSKTFNLEALDEEIIRIIPKIEEVHKSNPEIIASADEIKHYLLEMPLKEYKAVKEHYGRRLNEAMGYQKKEELRKKFAEALSVEELFKHFYEKGNEWEKRLMDVIEESLYTLESFSLVAQGFDEKKQKGYYYLTDEGKEVLADLN
;
A
#
# COMPACT_ATOMS: atom_id res chain seq x y z
N MET A 1 3.88 -9.45 -1.25
CA MET A 1 5.16 -10.20 -1.35
C MET A 1 6.16 -9.46 -0.49
N LEU A 2 6.76 -10.15 0.48
CA LEU A 2 7.66 -9.58 1.47
C LEU A 2 8.94 -10.41 1.55
N ILE A 3 10.09 -9.79 1.32
CA ILE A 3 11.41 -10.41 1.49
C ILE A 3 12.28 -9.50 2.35
N LYS A 4 12.48 -9.94 3.59
CA LYS A 4 13.41 -9.36 4.56
C LYS A 4 14.70 -10.16 4.61
N LYS A 5 15.63 -9.75 5.48
CA LYS A 5 16.87 -10.47 5.78
C LYS A 5 16.64 -11.96 6.08
N GLU A 6 15.78 -12.26 7.04
CA GLU A 6 15.47 -13.63 7.46
C GLU A 6 14.88 -14.49 6.33
N HIS A 7 14.03 -13.90 5.48
CA HIS A 7 13.47 -14.59 4.30
C HIS A 7 14.56 -14.92 3.29
N ALA A 8 15.41 -13.96 2.97
CA ALA A 8 16.53 -14.19 2.05
C ALA A 8 17.48 -15.26 2.60
N LEU A 9 17.80 -15.23 3.89
CA LEU A 9 18.63 -16.26 4.53
C LEU A 9 17.96 -17.64 4.53
N ALA A 10 16.64 -17.71 4.74
CA ALA A 10 15.88 -18.96 4.65
C ALA A 10 15.95 -19.56 3.24
N LEU A 11 15.81 -18.75 2.19
CA LEU A 11 15.96 -19.20 0.79
C LEU A 11 17.37 -19.75 0.51
N TYR A 12 18.42 -19.04 0.96
CA TYR A 12 19.80 -19.54 0.86
C TYR A 12 19.99 -20.86 1.61
N ASN A 13 19.40 -21.00 2.79
CA ASN A 13 19.47 -22.24 3.58
C ASN A 13 18.81 -23.41 2.83
N ILE A 14 17.63 -23.21 2.22
CA ILE A 14 16.97 -24.25 1.44
C ILE A 14 17.88 -24.70 0.28
N LYS A 15 18.36 -23.74 -0.53
CA LYS A 15 19.28 -24.03 -1.64
C LYS A 15 20.51 -24.81 -1.20
N ALA A 16 21.16 -24.38 -0.12
CA ALA A 16 22.36 -25.04 0.40
C ALA A 16 22.12 -26.47 0.88
N ASN A 17 20.89 -26.81 1.27
CA ASN A 17 20.50 -28.19 1.59
C ASN A 17 20.16 -28.97 0.32
N GLU A 18 19.42 -28.38 -0.63
CA GLU A 18 19.09 -28.99 -1.92
C GLU A 18 20.37 -29.35 -2.71
N ASP A 19 21.38 -28.47 -2.72
CA ASP A 19 22.68 -28.72 -3.37
C ASP A 19 23.45 -29.91 -2.75
N LYS A 20 23.15 -30.24 -1.48
CA LYS A 20 23.69 -31.43 -0.79
C LYS A 20 22.84 -32.69 -1.02
N GLY A 21 21.77 -32.59 -1.80
CA GLY A 21 20.80 -33.67 -2.02
C GLY A 21 19.93 -33.98 -0.81
N ILE A 22 19.77 -33.02 0.11
CA ILE A 22 18.98 -33.17 1.34
C ILE A 22 17.85 -32.15 1.30
N SER A 23 16.66 -32.51 1.76
CA SER A 23 15.60 -31.52 1.93
C SER A 23 15.81 -30.67 3.18
N CYS A 24 15.42 -29.40 3.12
CA CYS A 24 15.54 -28.50 4.27
C CYS A 24 14.52 -28.90 5.33
N GLN A 25 14.97 -29.41 6.48
CA GLN A 25 14.09 -29.81 7.58
C GLN A 25 14.21 -28.84 8.75
N ILE A 26 13.14 -28.11 9.06
CA ILE A 26 13.09 -27.20 10.20
C ILE A 26 12.44 -27.89 11.40
N ARG A 27 13.23 -28.17 12.44
CA ARG A 27 12.78 -28.86 13.65
C ARG A 27 12.50 -27.91 14.82
N VAL A 28 13.00 -26.69 14.74
CA VAL A 28 12.85 -25.67 15.78
C VAL A 28 11.71 -24.74 15.39
N LEU A 29 10.65 -24.71 16.20
CA LEU A 29 9.44 -23.94 15.91
C LEU A 29 9.72 -22.42 15.76
N SER A 30 10.63 -21.85 16.54
CA SER A 30 10.97 -20.42 16.43
C SER A 30 11.68 -20.05 15.12
N GLU A 31 12.20 -21.03 14.37
CA GLU A 31 12.85 -20.80 13.08
C GLU A 31 11.86 -20.97 11.92
N SER A 32 10.61 -21.39 12.16
CA SER A 32 9.64 -21.71 11.10
C SER A 32 8.94 -20.48 10.50
N GLU A 33 8.85 -19.38 11.25
CA GLU A 33 8.13 -18.16 10.84
C GLU A 33 8.52 -17.66 9.43
N PRO A 34 9.82 -17.43 9.10
CA PRO A 34 10.20 -16.98 7.76
C PRO A 34 9.85 -18.00 6.66
N TYR A 35 9.79 -19.29 6.97
CA TYR A 35 9.43 -20.35 6.02
C TYR A 35 7.92 -20.38 5.77
N ILE A 36 7.12 -20.15 6.81
CA ILE A 36 5.66 -20.02 6.69
C ILE A 36 5.32 -18.81 5.82
N GLU A 37 5.92 -17.65 6.09
CA GLU A 37 5.72 -16.43 5.30
C GLU A 37 6.14 -16.62 3.83
N LEU A 38 7.28 -17.26 3.59
CA LEU A 38 7.72 -17.61 2.24
C LEU A 38 6.80 -18.61 1.54
N ASN A 39 6.20 -19.56 2.28
CA ASN A 39 5.23 -20.50 1.73
C ASN A 39 3.94 -19.78 1.32
N LEU A 40 3.43 -18.89 2.17
CA LEU A 40 2.27 -18.06 1.87
C LEU A 40 2.54 -17.09 0.71
N ALA A 41 3.77 -16.60 0.57
CA ALA A 41 4.21 -15.82 -0.58
C ALA A 41 4.47 -16.66 -1.86
N ASN A 42 4.32 -17.98 -1.81
CA ASN A 42 4.59 -18.93 -2.89
C ASN A 42 6.04 -18.91 -3.39
N MET A 43 6.97 -18.68 -2.47
CA MET A 43 8.42 -18.78 -2.71
C MET A 43 8.97 -20.14 -2.26
N VAL A 44 8.28 -20.82 -1.35
CA VAL A 44 8.70 -22.10 -0.79
C VAL A 44 7.51 -23.05 -0.76
N ASP A 45 7.75 -24.32 -1.07
CA ASP A 45 6.76 -25.39 -0.95
C ASP A 45 7.06 -26.29 0.24
N ILE A 46 5.97 -26.81 0.84
CA ILE A 46 6.06 -27.85 1.87
C ILE A 46 6.27 -29.17 1.14
N GLY A 47 7.32 -29.90 1.53
CA GLY A 47 7.66 -31.21 0.99
C GLY A 47 6.76 -32.31 1.52
N SER A 48 7.31 -33.53 1.63
CA SER A 48 6.53 -34.71 2.04
C SER A 48 6.16 -34.70 3.54
N SER A 49 6.70 -33.75 4.32
CA SER A 49 6.35 -33.53 5.72
C SER A 49 6.25 -32.04 6.01
N SER A 50 5.47 -31.67 7.03
CA SER A 50 5.21 -30.27 7.43
C SER A 50 6.44 -29.50 7.93
N ILE A 51 7.57 -30.19 8.12
CA ILE A 51 8.85 -29.60 8.49
C ILE A 51 9.83 -29.53 7.31
N GLU A 52 9.46 -30.12 6.18
CA GLU A 52 10.28 -30.16 4.99
C GLU A 52 9.93 -29.00 4.06
N TYR A 53 10.92 -28.20 3.67
CA TYR A 53 10.75 -27.05 2.79
C TYR A 53 11.66 -27.17 1.57
N ARG A 54 11.14 -26.76 0.41
CA ARG A 54 11.83 -26.76 -0.89
C ARG A 54 11.54 -25.46 -1.64
N LEU A 55 12.45 -25.03 -2.51
CA LEU A 55 12.19 -23.82 -3.31
C LEU A 55 11.04 -24.09 -4.29
N SER A 56 10.07 -23.18 -4.33
CA SER A 56 9.11 -23.16 -5.44
C SER A 56 9.80 -22.71 -6.72
N TYR A 57 9.13 -22.84 -7.88
CA TYR A 57 9.65 -22.29 -9.13
C TYR A 57 9.97 -20.78 -9.01
N TRP A 58 9.08 -20.02 -8.38
CA TRP A 58 9.25 -18.58 -8.20
C TRP A 58 10.30 -18.24 -7.15
N GLY A 59 10.39 -19.02 -6.06
CA GLY A 59 11.45 -18.85 -5.07
C GLY A 59 12.85 -19.13 -5.61
N ALA A 60 12.99 -20.14 -6.48
CA ALA A 60 14.25 -20.44 -7.15
C ALA A 60 14.68 -19.29 -8.06
N ASN A 61 13.75 -18.72 -8.85
CA ASN A 61 14.02 -17.56 -9.70
C ASN A 61 14.35 -16.31 -8.88
N LEU A 62 13.62 -16.06 -7.79
CA LEU A 62 13.89 -14.96 -6.87
C LEU A 62 15.30 -15.06 -6.28
N LEU A 63 15.67 -16.24 -5.79
CA LEU A 63 16.98 -16.47 -5.18
C LEU A 63 18.10 -16.36 -6.23
N ALA A 64 17.91 -16.89 -7.44
CA ALA A 64 18.88 -16.74 -8.52
C ALA A 64 19.09 -15.26 -8.89
N ASN A 65 18.01 -14.46 -8.89
CA ASN A 65 18.08 -13.02 -9.11
C ASN A 65 18.91 -12.33 -8.02
N LEU A 66 18.64 -12.65 -6.75
CA LEU A 66 19.39 -12.14 -5.60
C LEU A 66 20.87 -12.53 -5.64
N GLU A 67 21.19 -13.80 -5.92
CA GLU A 67 22.56 -14.31 -6.06
C GLU A 67 23.34 -13.53 -7.12
N GLU A 68 22.70 -13.26 -8.26
CA GLU A 68 23.31 -12.50 -9.33
C GLU A 68 23.53 -11.03 -8.94
N MET A 69 22.57 -10.39 -8.25
CA MET A 69 22.73 -9.02 -7.74
C MET A 69 23.89 -8.92 -6.74
N VAL A 70 24.01 -9.89 -5.83
CA VAL A 70 25.11 -9.96 -4.86
C VAL A 70 26.45 -10.16 -5.57
N LYS A 71 26.51 -11.08 -6.55
CA LYS A 71 27.71 -11.32 -7.36
C LYS A 71 28.17 -10.07 -8.12
N ASN A 72 27.22 -9.29 -8.63
CA ASN A 72 27.48 -8.05 -9.36
C ASN A 72 27.69 -6.84 -8.41
N SER A 73 27.74 -7.05 -7.09
CA SER A 73 27.92 -6.00 -6.09
C SER A 73 26.86 -4.90 -6.14
N LEU A 74 25.66 -5.20 -6.63
CA LEU A 74 24.53 -4.26 -6.63
C LEU A 74 23.89 -4.16 -5.24
N ILE A 75 24.01 -5.22 -4.45
CA ILE A 75 23.58 -5.30 -3.05
C ILE A 75 24.54 -6.21 -2.27
N SER A 76 24.67 -5.99 -0.97
CA SER A 76 25.44 -6.88 -0.09
C SER A 76 24.72 -8.22 0.11
N HIS A 77 25.46 -9.25 0.50
CA HIS A 77 24.87 -10.53 0.87
C HIS A 77 23.89 -10.37 2.06
N PRO A 78 22.75 -11.11 2.12
CA PRO A 78 21.73 -10.91 3.16
C PRO A 78 22.22 -11.00 4.60
N SER A 79 23.25 -11.80 4.87
CA SER A 79 23.85 -11.89 6.20
C SER A 79 24.37 -10.55 6.74
N SER A 80 24.68 -9.59 5.85
CA SER A 80 25.14 -8.25 6.20
C SER A 80 24.03 -7.20 6.21
N TRP A 81 22.78 -7.56 5.91
CA TRP A 81 21.67 -6.62 5.98
C TRP A 81 21.32 -6.31 7.44
N SER A 82 20.77 -5.12 7.69
CA SER A 82 20.16 -4.81 8.99
C SER A 82 18.88 -5.61 9.18
N GLU A 83 18.52 -5.92 10.43
CA GLU A 83 17.32 -6.72 10.75
C GLU A 83 16.03 -6.12 10.16
N HIS A 84 15.92 -4.79 10.15
CA HIS A 84 14.75 -4.08 9.60
C HIS A 84 14.84 -3.82 8.09
N PHE A 85 15.86 -4.34 7.39
CA PHE A 85 15.99 -4.11 5.96
C PHE A 85 14.97 -4.92 5.18
N ARG A 86 14.01 -4.22 4.57
CA ARG A 86 13.02 -4.77 3.65
C ARG A 86 13.56 -4.67 2.23
N TRP A 87 14.07 -5.79 1.71
CA TRP A 87 14.57 -5.84 0.33
C TRP A 87 13.40 -5.76 -0.65
N ILE A 88 12.33 -6.51 -0.39
CA ILE A 88 11.07 -6.46 -1.13
C ILE A 88 9.93 -6.30 -0.15
N GLY A 89 9.03 -5.37 -0.44
CA GLY A 89 7.75 -5.18 0.23
C GLY A 89 6.73 -4.62 -0.78
N SER A 90 5.47 -4.50 -0.38
CA SER A 90 4.42 -3.91 -1.21
C SER A 90 4.78 -2.49 -1.68
N GLU A 91 5.46 -1.70 -0.84
CA GLU A 91 5.98 -0.38 -1.20
C GLU A 91 7.00 -0.47 -2.35
N VAL A 92 7.91 -1.46 -2.30
CA VAL A 92 8.94 -1.65 -3.33
C VAL A 92 8.33 -2.09 -4.64
N ILE A 93 7.34 -3.00 -4.59
CA ILE A 93 6.60 -3.41 -5.78
C ILE A 93 5.86 -2.23 -6.39
N GLY A 94 5.22 -1.38 -5.57
CA GLY A 94 4.60 -0.14 -6.04
C GLY A 94 5.61 0.79 -6.74
N MET A 95 6.81 0.96 -6.18
CA MET A 95 7.84 1.83 -6.74
C MET A 95 8.33 1.32 -8.11
N ILE A 96 8.54 0.01 -8.24
CA ILE A 96 8.93 -0.63 -9.50
C ILE A 96 7.81 -0.46 -10.53
N GLU A 97 6.56 -0.69 -10.13
CA GLU A 97 5.41 -0.53 -11.02
C GLU A 97 5.23 0.90 -11.51
N ALA A 98 5.34 1.89 -10.62
CA ALA A 98 5.25 3.30 -10.97
C ALA A 98 6.32 3.66 -12.02
N SER A 99 7.54 3.13 -11.85
CA SER A 99 8.63 3.32 -12.81
C SER A 99 8.35 2.63 -14.14
N LEU A 100 7.81 1.40 -14.15
CA LEU A 100 7.41 0.70 -15.38
C LEU A 100 6.35 1.46 -16.18
N LYS A 101 5.38 2.08 -15.50
CA LYS A 101 4.36 2.93 -16.14
C LYS A 101 4.93 4.23 -16.70
N ASN A 102 6.12 4.63 -16.26
CA ASN A 102 6.82 5.85 -16.65
C ASN A 102 8.05 5.55 -17.52
N ASP A 103 7.95 4.60 -18.46
CA ASP A 103 9.04 4.20 -19.37
C ASP A 103 10.37 3.89 -18.64
N ASP A 104 10.25 3.11 -17.57
CA ASP A 104 11.33 2.70 -16.66
C ASP A 104 11.95 3.82 -15.80
N LEU A 105 11.46 5.07 -15.89
CA LEU A 105 12.04 6.19 -15.15
C LEU A 105 11.54 6.25 -13.71
N CYS A 106 12.49 6.29 -12.78
CA CYS A 106 12.22 6.49 -11.37
C CYS A 106 11.96 7.97 -11.09
N GLY A 107 10.86 8.28 -10.39
CA GLY A 107 10.68 9.61 -9.80
C GLY A 107 11.71 9.89 -8.72
N GLU A 108 11.96 11.17 -8.44
CA GLU A 108 13.00 11.61 -7.48
C GLU A 108 12.79 11.01 -6.08
N GLU A 109 11.54 10.90 -5.63
CA GLU A 109 11.19 10.38 -4.31
C GLU A 109 11.46 8.89 -4.12
N ILE A 110 11.45 8.11 -5.20
CA ILE A 110 11.62 6.64 -5.15
C ILE A 110 13.00 6.17 -5.63
N ALA A 111 13.75 7.04 -6.31
CA ALA A 111 15.02 6.72 -6.94
C ALA A 111 16.05 6.18 -5.93
N ASP A 112 16.29 6.90 -4.84
CA ASP A 112 17.27 6.49 -3.81
C ASP A 112 16.87 5.19 -3.13
N ALA A 113 15.57 5.00 -2.88
CA ALA A 113 15.03 3.79 -2.27
C ALA A 113 15.24 2.55 -3.16
N LEU A 114 15.07 2.68 -4.48
CA LEU A 114 15.29 1.61 -5.45
C LEU A 114 16.79 1.37 -5.71
N ILE A 115 17.61 2.41 -5.80
CA ILE A 115 19.08 2.29 -5.94
C ILE A 115 19.67 1.52 -4.76
N LYS A 116 19.27 1.87 -3.52
CA LYS A 116 19.75 1.20 -2.30
C LYS A 116 19.46 -0.31 -2.27
N ARG A 117 18.40 -0.73 -2.97
CA ARG A 117 17.98 -2.15 -3.08
C ARG A 117 18.56 -2.83 -4.32
N GLY A 118 19.35 -2.13 -5.12
CA GLY A 118 19.95 -2.64 -6.36
C GLY A 118 18.98 -2.74 -7.53
N PHE A 119 17.83 -2.06 -7.48
CA PHE A 119 16.77 -2.15 -8.50
C PHE A 119 16.78 -1.00 -9.51
N ALA A 120 17.56 0.05 -9.28
CA ALA A 120 17.68 1.17 -10.19
C ALA A 120 19.13 1.61 -10.36
N GLU A 121 19.41 2.26 -11.49
CA GLU A 121 20.74 2.75 -11.85
C GLU A 121 20.66 4.12 -12.51
N LYS A 122 21.74 4.90 -12.39
CA LYS A 122 21.88 6.18 -13.06
C LYS A 122 22.28 5.95 -14.52
N VAL A 123 21.53 6.51 -15.45
CA VAL A 123 21.72 6.38 -16.89
C VAL A 123 21.82 7.77 -17.51
N SER A 124 22.78 7.96 -18.43
CA SER A 124 22.86 9.17 -19.25
C SER A 124 22.02 8.97 -20.51
N ASP A 125 20.92 9.71 -20.59
CA ASP A 125 19.99 9.73 -21.72
C ASP A 125 20.30 10.96 -22.61
N ARG A 126 20.29 10.78 -23.93
CA ARG A 126 20.63 11.84 -24.89
C ARG A 126 19.62 12.98 -24.86
N ASP A 127 18.36 12.68 -24.58
CA ASP A 127 17.27 13.66 -24.64
C ASP A 127 16.93 14.23 -23.25
N ARG A 128 17.24 13.51 -22.17
CA ARG A 128 16.86 13.88 -20.79
C ARG A 128 18.04 14.14 -19.85
N GLY A 129 19.27 13.96 -20.30
CA GLY A 129 20.46 14.10 -19.44
C GLY A 129 20.63 12.91 -18.49
N GLU A 130 21.20 13.13 -17.31
CA GLU A 130 21.30 12.09 -16.28
C GLU A 130 19.93 11.83 -15.65
N CYS A 131 19.48 10.58 -15.70
CA CYS A 131 18.23 10.12 -15.09
C CYS A 131 18.43 8.80 -14.35
N VAL A 132 17.45 8.40 -13.55
CA VAL A 132 17.46 7.10 -12.85
C VAL A 132 16.44 6.20 -13.51
N LYS A 133 16.85 5.00 -13.92
CA LYS A 133 15.95 3.99 -14.50
C LYS A 133 15.99 2.70 -13.70
N ILE A 134 14.86 2.00 -13.64
CA ILE A 134 14.84 0.64 -13.11
C ILE A 134 15.63 -0.30 -14.02
N ASN A 135 16.35 -1.24 -13.41
CA ASN A 135 17.17 -2.20 -14.13
C ASN A 135 16.42 -3.53 -14.37
N ARG A 136 17.09 -4.48 -15.05
CA ARG A 136 16.48 -5.80 -15.34
C ARG A 136 16.10 -6.61 -14.11
N PHE A 137 16.75 -6.40 -12.97
CA PHE A 137 16.45 -7.12 -11.73
C PHE A 137 15.10 -6.67 -11.18
N ALA A 138 14.84 -5.37 -11.17
CA ALA A 138 13.53 -4.83 -10.80
C ALA A 138 12.40 -5.42 -11.66
N LYS A 139 12.62 -5.48 -12.99
CA LYS A 139 11.66 -6.06 -13.94
C LYS A 139 11.41 -7.55 -13.66
N ALA A 140 12.47 -8.32 -13.38
CA ALA A 140 12.35 -9.72 -13.01
C ALA A 140 11.60 -9.91 -11.67
N ILE A 141 11.86 -9.07 -10.66
CA ILE A 141 11.09 -9.08 -9.40
C ILE A 141 9.62 -8.79 -9.66
N TYR A 142 9.32 -7.82 -10.51
CA TYR A 142 7.93 -7.50 -10.86
C TYR A 142 7.25 -8.64 -11.63
N GLU A 143 7.97 -9.31 -12.55
CA GLU A 143 7.48 -10.51 -13.24
C GLU A 143 7.20 -11.65 -12.25
N ILE A 144 8.11 -11.92 -11.32
CA ILE A 144 7.90 -12.90 -10.25
C ILE A 144 6.66 -12.51 -9.44
N TYR A 145 6.51 -11.25 -9.06
CA TYR A 145 5.33 -10.77 -8.34
C TYR A 145 4.04 -11.00 -9.14
N GLN A 146 3.99 -10.66 -10.43
CA GLN A 146 2.78 -10.82 -11.25
C GLN A 146 2.37 -12.30 -11.43
N ASN A 147 3.33 -13.22 -11.40
CA ASN A 147 3.08 -14.62 -11.73
C ASN A 147 3.09 -15.58 -10.53
N SER A 148 3.70 -15.19 -9.41
CA SER A 148 3.57 -15.90 -8.14
C SER A 148 2.21 -15.62 -7.52
N HIS A 149 1.44 -16.67 -7.23
CA HIS A 149 0.13 -16.55 -6.59
C HIS A 149 0.32 -16.80 -5.10
N PRO A 150 0.04 -15.82 -4.22
CA PRO A 150 0.08 -16.07 -2.79
C PRO A 150 -0.93 -17.16 -2.41
N LYS A 151 -0.57 -17.96 -1.41
CA LYS A 151 -1.50 -18.89 -0.76
C LYS A 151 -2.26 -18.15 0.32
N ILE A 152 -3.55 -18.43 0.47
CA ILE A 152 -4.36 -17.86 1.55
C ILE A 152 -4.52 -18.89 2.67
N LEU A 153 -4.12 -18.49 3.87
CA LEU A 153 -4.32 -19.23 5.11
C LEU A 153 -4.54 -18.24 6.24
N ILE A 154 -5.78 -18.18 6.73
CA ILE A 154 -6.17 -17.35 7.86
C ILE A 154 -6.57 -18.27 9.01
N ASN A 155 -5.71 -18.33 10.02
CA ASN A 155 -6.05 -18.99 11.28
C ASN A 155 -6.81 -18.03 12.21
N LYS A 156 -7.26 -18.53 13.35
CA LYS A 156 -8.06 -17.79 14.32
C LYS A 156 -7.33 -16.57 14.88
N GLU A 157 -6.02 -16.66 15.11
CA GLU A 157 -5.21 -15.54 15.60
C GLU A 157 -5.15 -14.41 14.56
N LEU A 158 -4.80 -14.75 13.32
CA LEU A 158 -4.75 -13.78 12.22
C LEU A 158 -6.15 -13.23 11.88
N ALA A 159 -7.20 -14.04 12.00
CA ALA A 159 -8.58 -13.60 11.81
C ALA A 159 -8.94 -12.49 12.83
N ASN A 160 -8.65 -12.71 14.11
CA ASN A 160 -8.89 -11.71 15.15
C ASN A 160 -8.08 -10.44 14.90
N PHE A 161 -6.83 -10.57 14.44
CA PHE A 161 -6.00 -9.42 14.06
C PHE A 161 -6.64 -8.61 12.93
N ILE A 162 -7.05 -9.26 11.83
CA ILE A 162 -7.69 -8.62 10.66
C ILE A 162 -9.00 -7.92 11.02
N VAL A 163 -9.85 -8.55 11.85
CA VAL A 163 -11.11 -7.95 12.29
C VAL A 163 -10.88 -6.71 13.15
N SER A 164 -9.81 -6.70 13.96
CA SER A 164 -9.50 -5.60 14.88
C SER A 164 -8.86 -4.37 14.23
N MET A 165 -8.27 -4.51 13.03
CA MET A 165 -7.62 -3.40 12.34
C MET A 165 -8.59 -2.61 11.45
N GLY A 166 -8.40 -1.30 11.32
CA GLY A 166 -9.08 -0.50 10.29
C GLY A 166 -8.66 -0.91 8.88
N GLU A 167 -9.51 -0.68 7.87
CA GLU A 167 -9.16 -0.98 6.46
C GLU A 167 -8.11 -0.02 5.87
N GLY A 168 -7.95 1.14 6.49
CA GLY A 168 -7.11 2.22 5.99
C GLY A 168 -7.71 2.95 4.78
N PRO A 169 -7.03 3.98 4.26
CA PRO A 169 -5.66 4.38 4.60
C PRO A 169 -5.52 4.91 6.03
N ALA A 170 -4.59 4.35 6.80
CA ALA A 170 -4.33 4.76 8.18
C ALA A 170 -2.83 4.68 8.50
N SER A 171 -2.38 5.39 9.54
CA SER A 171 -0.98 5.30 9.97
C SER A 171 -0.62 3.85 10.34
N THR A 172 0.61 3.41 10.00
CA THR A 172 1.12 2.11 10.47
C THR A 172 1.20 2.00 12.00
N HIS A 173 1.20 3.13 12.70
CA HIS A 173 1.15 3.17 14.17
C HIS A 173 -0.23 2.79 14.72
N ALA A 174 -1.28 2.85 13.89
CA ALA A 174 -2.63 2.44 14.24
C ALA A 174 -2.85 0.92 14.09
N LEU A 175 -1.89 0.19 13.49
CA LEU A 175 -1.98 -1.26 13.41
C LEU A 175 -2.04 -1.87 14.82
N PRO A 176 -2.90 -2.87 15.05
CA PRO A 176 -2.95 -3.57 16.31
C PRO A 176 -1.56 -4.09 16.69
N LYS A 177 -1.23 -4.02 17.99
CA LYS A 177 0.03 -4.61 18.48
C LYS A 177 -0.08 -6.13 18.35
N GLY A 178 0.75 -6.69 17.49
CA GLY A 178 0.84 -8.13 17.25
C GLY A 178 2.30 -8.59 17.18
N GLY A 179 2.49 -9.89 16.94
CA GLY A 179 3.74 -10.48 16.54
C GLY A 179 4.03 -10.22 15.06
N ARG A 180 3.81 -11.23 14.22
CA ARG A 180 4.19 -11.25 12.79
C ARG A 180 3.00 -11.22 11.84
N GLU A 181 1.83 -10.83 12.33
CA GLU A 181 0.58 -10.84 11.58
C GLU A 181 0.66 -9.92 10.37
N VAL A 182 1.32 -8.76 10.51
CA VAL A 182 1.53 -7.82 9.40
C VAL A 182 2.35 -8.46 8.28
N GLU A 183 3.39 -9.20 8.62
CA GLU A 183 4.21 -9.95 7.67
C GLU A 183 3.43 -11.07 6.99
N LEU A 184 2.55 -11.76 7.73
CA LEU A 184 1.63 -12.74 7.16
C LEU A 184 0.65 -12.10 6.17
N LEU A 185 0.05 -10.96 6.51
CA LEU A 185 -0.84 -10.21 5.61
C LEU A 185 -0.12 -9.79 4.32
N GLU A 186 1.10 -9.26 4.45
CA GLU A 186 1.84 -8.77 3.30
C GLU A 186 2.38 -9.90 2.41
N SER A 187 2.74 -11.04 3.00
CA SER A 187 3.11 -12.27 2.30
C SER A 187 1.95 -12.81 1.48
N GLN A 188 0.75 -12.81 2.06
CA GLN A 188 -0.51 -13.18 1.41
C GLN A 188 -1.07 -12.10 0.46
N ARG A 189 -0.44 -10.92 0.41
CA ARG A 189 -0.88 -9.75 -0.38
C ARG A 189 -2.27 -9.25 0.00
N LEU A 190 -2.56 -9.17 1.30
CA LEU A 190 -3.81 -8.63 1.84
C LEU A 190 -3.68 -7.14 2.21
N ILE A 191 -2.46 -6.69 2.49
CA ILE A 191 -2.15 -5.33 2.91
C ILE A 191 -1.14 -4.69 1.96
N SER A 192 -1.18 -3.35 1.85
CA SER A 192 -0.25 -2.55 1.08
C SER A 192 0.19 -1.32 1.87
N PHE A 193 1.43 -0.90 1.65
CA PHE A 193 2.03 0.24 2.32
C PHE A 193 2.30 1.41 1.37
N SER A 194 2.31 2.63 1.89
CA SER A 194 2.67 3.83 1.14
C SER A 194 4.13 3.81 0.69
N MET A 195 4.38 4.36 -0.49
CA MET A 195 5.73 4.57 -0.99
C MET A 195 6.27 5.93 -0.56
N PRO A 196 7.58 6.08 -0.36
CA PRO A 196 8.60 5.03 -0.29
C PRO A 196 8.80 4.46 1.15
N ASN A 197 8.17 5.06 2.16
CA ASN A 197 8.53 4.89 3.57
C ASN A 197 7.68 3.89 4.34
N SER A 198 6.55 3.44 3.79
CA SER A 198 5.59 2.57 4.47
C SER A 198 4.93 3.18 5.69
N ASP A 199 4.72 4.50 5.72
CA ASP A 199 4.13 5.21 6.88
C ASP A 199 2.61 4.99 7.00
N VAL A 200 1.94 4.74 5.88
CA VAL A 200 0.49 4.50 5.80
C VAL A 200 0.25 3.10 5.27
N TYR A 201 -0.74 2.40 5.81
CA TYR A 201 -1.20 1.10 5.31
C TYR A 201 -2.65 1.16 4.81
N THR A 202 -3.00 0.23 3.93
CA THR A 202 -4.38 -0.06 3.55
C THR A 202 -4.55 -1.54 3.25
N LEU A 203 -5.70 -2.11 3.61
CA LEU A 203 -6.13 -3.39 3.06
C LEU A 203 -6.47 -3.19 1.59
N ASN A 204 -5.84 -3.98 0.73
CA ASN A 204 -6.20 -3.97 -0.68
C ASN A 204 -7.53 -4.72 -0.90
N LEU A 205 -8.00 -4.77 -2.15
CA LEU A 205 -9.29 -5.40 -2.47
C LEU A 205 -9.42 -6.83 -1.89
N LEU A 206 -8.37 -7.65 -2.03
CA LEU A 206 -8.36 -9.00 -1.47
C LEU A 206 -8.43 -8.99 0.06
N GLY A 207 -7.66 -8.12 0.72
CA GLY A 207 -7.69 -7.96 2.16
C GLY A 207 -9.05 -7.49 2.70
N LYS A 208 -9.74 -6.61 1.96
CA LYS A 208 -11.09 -6.14 2.31
C LYS A 208 -12.11 -7.26 2.21
N GLU A 209 -12.13 -8.03 1.12
CA GLU A 209 -13.04 -9.19 1.00
C GLU A 209 -12.74 -10.28 2.03
N VAL A 210 -11.46 -10.51 2.38
CA VAL A 210 -11.09 -11.39 3.49
C VAL A 210 -11.65 -10.85 4.80
N LYS A 211 -11.50 -9.55 5.09
CA LYS A 211 -12.03 -8.95 6.31
C LYS A 211 -13.56 -9.05 6.39
N GLU A 212 -14.27 -8.78 5.29
CA GLU A 212 -15.73 -8.91 5.25
C GLU A 212 -16.21 -10.36 5.40
N THR A 213 -15.46 -11.31 4.84
CA THR A 213 -15.68 -12.74 5.10
C THR A 213 -15.59 -13.02 6.61
N LEU A 214 -14.55 -12.52 7.27
CA LEU A 214 -14.32 -12.74 8.70
C LEU A 214 -15.36 -12.06 9.60
N ASN A 215 -15.83 -10.86 9.21
CA ASN A 215 -16.88 -10.12 9.93
C ASN A 215 -18.24 -10.87 9.95
N HIS A 216 -18.46 -11.75 8.97
CA HIS A 216 -19.73 -12.47 8.82
C HIS A 216 -19.63 -13.98 9.10
N CYS A 217 -18.43 -14.54 9.22
CA CYS A 217 -18.24 -15.97 9.48
C CYS A 217 -18.41 -16.33 10.97
N ALA A 218 -18.54 -17.62 11.24
CA ALA A 218 -18.43 -18.17 12.59
C ALA A 218 -17.00 -18.65 12.87
N ILE A 219 -16.42 -18.27 14.00
CA ILE A 219 -15.08 -18.71 14.42
C ILE A 219 -15.17 -20.09 15.10
N ALA A 220 -15.46 -21.12 14.31
CA ALA A 220 -15.69 -22.50 14.78
C ALA A 220 -14.41 -23.34 14.88
N PHE A 221 -13.40 -23.06 14.05
CA PHE A 221 -12.16 -23.84 13.94
C PHE A 221 -10.91 -22.99 14.19
N ASP A 222 -9.75 -23.63 14.21
CA ASP A 222 -8.46 -22.92 14.25
C ASP A 222 -8.11 -22.31 12.89
N THR A 223 -8.41 -23.02 11.79
CA THR A 223 -8.34 -22.49 10.43
C THR A 223 -9.70 -21.93 10.04
N ILE A 224 -9.74 -20.66 9.63
CA ILE A 224 -10.98 -19.98 9.22
C ILE A 224 -11.08 -19.90 7.70
N ILE A 225 -9.97 -19.59 7.03
CA ILE A 225 -9.89 -19.56 5.55
C ILE A 225 -8.64 -20.32 5.12
N SER A 226 -8.77 -21.19 4.13
CA SER A 226 -7.66 -21.92 3.51
C SER A 226 -7.94 -22.21 2.03
N GLU A 227 -6.91 -22.59 1.28
CA GLU A 227 -7.06 -23.05 -0.11
C GLU A 227 -7.99 -24.26 -0.23
N ASP A 228 -8.01 -25.17 0.75
CA ASP A 228 -8.92 -26.32 0.76
C ASP A 228 -10.38 -25.85 0.84
N TYR A 229 -10.68 -24.87 1.68
CA TYR A 229 -12.04 -24.34 1.82
C TYR A 229 -12.48 -23.57 0.57
N LEU A 230 -11.55 -22.83 -0.05
CA LEU A 230 -11.76 -22.18 -1.34
C LEU A 230 -12.06 -23.19 -2.46
N HIS A 231 -11.37 -24.35 -2.46
CA HIS A 231 -11.63 -25.42 -3.42
C HIS A 231 -12.97 -26.12 -3.18
N SER A 232 -13.34 -26.37 -1.92
CA SER A 232 -14.68 -26.88 -1.60
C SER A 232 -15.78 -25.90 -2.03
N LEU A 233 -15.57 -24.59 -1.83
CA LEU A 233 -16.50 -23.56 -2.31
C LEU A 233 -16.62 -23.55 -3.84
N GLU A 234 -15.50 -23.65 -4.57
CA GLU A 234 -15.49 -23.80 -6.04
C GLU A 234 -16.33 -25.00 -6.48
N LYS A 235 -16.09 -26.16 -5.86
CA LYS A 235 -16.76 -27.41 -6.19
C LYS A 235 -18.27 -27.30 -5.99
N LEU A 236 -18.70 -26.66 -4.91
CA LEU A 236 -20.11 -26.35 -4.65
C LEU A 236 -20.71 -25.50 -5.77
N LEU A 237 -20.03 -24.44 -6.20
CA LEU A 237 -20.54 -23.50 -7.20
C LEU A 237 -20.61 -24.11 -8.61
N ASP A 238 -19.64 -24.96 -8.96
CA ASP A 238 -19.56 -25.56 -10.29
C ASP A 238 -20.45 -26.81 -10.43
N LEU A 239 -20.57 -27.61 -9.36
CA LEU A 239 -21.16 -28.96 -9.41
C LEU A 239 -22.37 -29.14 -8.47
N GLY A 240 -22.67 -28.17 -7.62
CA GLY A 240 -23.75 -28.22 -6.63
C GLY A 240 -23.37 -28.94 -5.34
N ILE A 241 -24.25 -28.85 -4.33
CA ILE A 241 -23.98 -29.32 -2.96
C ILE A 241 -23.69 -30.83 -2.88
N ASP A 242 -24.34 -31.64 -3.72
CA ASP A 242 -24.18 -33.10 -3.74
C ASP A 242 -22.76 -33.54 -4.15
N SER A 243 -21.96 -32.62 -4.69
CA SER A 243 -20.55 -32.88 -5.02
C SER A 243 -19.64 -32.83 -3.80
N LEU A 244 -20.02 -32.14 -2.72
CA LEU A 244 -19.22 -32.03 -1.50
C LEU A 244 -19.23 -33.34 -0.71
N SER A 245 -18.11 -33.66 -0.07
CA SER A 245 -18.10 -34.68 0.98
C SER A 245 -18.74 -34.14 2.26
N ASP A 246 -19.21 -35.04 3.13
CA ASP A 246 -19.84 -34.67 4.41
C ASP A 246 -18.93 -33.73 5.24
N GLY A 247 -17.61 -33.98 5.25
CA GLY A 247 -16.65 -33.15 5.98
C GLY A 247 -16.43 -31.77 5.37
N GLU A 248 -16.43 -31.65 4.04
CA GLU A 248 -16.36 -30.35 3.35
C GLU A 248 -17.62 -29.54 3.67
N ARG A 249 -18.79 -30.17 3.56
CA ARG A 249 -20.09 -29.55 3.85
C ARG A 249 -20.19 -29.10 5.31
N GLU A 250 -19.87 -29.97 6.27
CA GLU A 250 -19.87 -29.64 7.70
C GLU A 250 -18.94 -28.46 7.99
N THR A 251 -17.78 -28.39 7.34
CA THR A 251 -16.83 -27.30 7.52
C THR A 251 -17.39 -25.97 7.00
N LEU A 252 -17.94 -25.94 5.78
CA LEU A 252 -18.51 -24.73 5.19
C LEU A 252 -19.75 -24.23 5.95
N GLU A 253 -20.62 -25.15 6.40
CA GLU A 253 -21.79 -24.82 7.24
C GLU A 253 -21.36 -24.29 8.62
N ALA A 254 -20.39 -24.93 9.28
CA ALA A 254 -19.92 -24.54 10.61
C ALA A 254 -19.22 -23.18 10.64
N LEU A 255 -18.58 -22.78 9.54
CA LEU A 255 -18.00 -21.45 9.35
C LEU A 255 -19.02 -20.40 8.89
N ALA A 256 -20.28 -20.81 8.70
CA ALA A 256 -21.37 -19.98 8.17
C ALA A 256 -21.07 -19.40 6.76
N PHE A 257 -20.38 -20.17 5.91
CA PHE A 257 -20.21 -19.82 4.50
C PHE A 257 -21.44 -20.22 3.68
N ILE A 258 -22.11 -21.32 4.06
CA ILE A 258 -23.31 -21.82 3.38
C ILE A 258 -24.39 -22.20 4.39
N ASP A 259 -25.63 -22.30 3.92
CA ASP A 259 -26.74 -22.87 4.66
C ASP A 259 -26.89 -24.39 4.44
N GLU A 260 -27.91 -24.99 5.06
CA GLU A 260 -28.24 -26.43 4.94
C GLU A 260 -28.64 -26.88 3.53
N ASN A 261 -28.93 -25.94 2.62
CA ASN A 261 -29.28 -26.20 1.22
C ASN A 261 -28.11 -25.96 0.27
N GLY A 262 -26.98 -25.45 0.78
CA GLY A 262 -25.79 -25.12 -0.01
C GLY A 262 -25.86 -23.74 -0.66
N GLU A 263 -26.79 -22.90 -0.22
CA GLU A 263 -26.86 -21.50 -0.64
C GLU A 263 -25.81 -20.68 0.12
N LEU A 264 -25.17 -19.74 -0.57
CA LEU A 264 -24.16 -18.87 0.04
C LEU A 264 -24.81 -17.97 1.10
N LEU A 265 -24.20 -17.94 2.28
CA LEU A 265 -24.43 -16.90 3.29
C LEU A 265 -23.48 -15.74 3.04
N LYS A 266 -23.67 -14.60 3.73
CA LYS A 266 -22.84 -13.40 3.55
C LYS A 266 -21.34 -13.66 3.58
N ALA A 267 -20.86 -14.47 4.53
CA ALA A 267 -19.46 -14.82 4.60
C ALA A 267 -19.01 -15.63 3.36
N GLY A 268 -19.86 -16.53 2.86
CA GLY A 268 -19.62 -17.28 1.63
C GLY A 268 -19.63 -16.41 0.37
N GLU A 269 -20.48 -15.37 0.30
CA GLU A 269 -20.49 -14.39 -0.79
C GLU A 269 -19.16 -13.64 -0.88
N HIS A 270 -18.65 -13.14 0.24
CA HIS A 270 -17.34 -12.48 0.29
C HIS A 270 -16.18 -13.46 0.05
N LEU A 271 -16.27 -14.69 0.56
CA LEU A 271 -15.27 -15.73 0.30
C LEU A 271 -15.24 -16.12 -1.19
N PHE A 272 -16.39 -16.07 -1.87
CA PHE A 272 -16.45 -16.24 -3.32
C PHE A 272 -15.75 -15.09 -4.06
N ASN A 273 -15.90 -13.84 -3.59
CA ASN A 273 -15.14 -12.72 -4.15
C ASN A 273 -13.62 -12.90 -3.94
N VAL A 274 -13.20 -13.39 -2.76
CA VAL A 274 -11.79 -13.75 -2.50
C VAL A 274 -11.29 -14.76 -3.55
N LEU A 275 -12.05 -15.84 -3.79
CA LEU A 275 -11.73 -16.84 -4.80
C LEU A 275 -11.60 -16.23 -6.20
N HIS A 276 -12.54 -15.36 -6.57
CA HIS A 276 -12.57 -14.69 -7.86
C HIS A 276 -11.34 -13.80 -8.09
N ILE A 277 -11.00 -12.96 -7.11
CA ILE A 277 -9.82 -12.07 -7.16
C ILE A 277 -8.53 -12.88 -7.33
N LEU A 278 -8.39 -14.00 -6.60
CA LEU A 278 -7.22 -14.87 -6.70
C LEU A 278 -7.08 -15.51 -8.10
N ARG A 279 -8.19 -15.83 -8.77
CA ARG A 279 -8.17 -16.46 -10.11
C ARG A 279 -7.95 -15.48 -11.24
N GLU A 280 -8.68 -14.37 -11.23
CA GLU A 280 -8.59 -13.38 -12.30
C GLU A 280 -7.27 -12.62 -12.27
N LYS A 281 -6.52 -12.75 -11.16
CA LYS A 281 -5.31 -11.98 -10.87
C LYS A 281 -5.60 -10.48 -10.88
N ASP A 282 -6.86 -10.09 -10.75
CA ASP A 282 -7.24 -8.69 -10.59
C ASP A 282 -7.00 -8.29 -9.14
N TYR A 283 -5.72 -8.34 -8.76
CA TYR A 283 -5.22 -7.59 -7.62
C TYR A 283 -5.33 -6.12 -8.02
N LYS A 284 -6.55 -5.57 -7.93
CA LYS A 284 -6.75 -4.14 -8.14
C LYS A 284 -5.79 -3.42 -7.23
N LYS A 285 -4.91 -2.68 -7.88
CA LYS A 285 -3.83 -1.96 -7.22
C LYS A 285 -4.48 -1.07 -6.19
N SER A 286 -4.21 -1.34 -4.92
CA SER A 286 -4.42 -0.36 -3.86
C SER A 286 -3.63 0.85 -4.29
N LYS A 287 -4.33 1.92 -4.67
CA LYS A 287 -3.66 3.19 -4.83
C LYS A 287 -3.23 3.54 -3.41
N THR A 288 -1.93 3.56 -3.16
CA THR A 288 -1.35 4.17 -1.96
C THR A 288 -0.67 5.46 -2.39
N PHE A 289 -0.91 6.54 -1.67
CA PHE A 289 -0.25 7.82 -1.86
C PHE A 289 0.23 8.34 -0.52
N ASN A 290 1.27 9.17 -0.59
CA ASN A 290 1.67 9.96 0.54
C ASN A 290 0.80 11.22 0.57
N LEU A 291 0.22 11.55 1.73
CA LEU A 291 -0.45 12.82 1.89
C LEU A 291 0.60 13.92 1.90
N GLU A 292 0.48 14.87 0.98
CA GLU A 292 1.32 16.05 1.01
C GLU A 292 0.81 17.05 2.05
N ALA A 293 1.67 17.99 2.45
CA ALA A 293 1.31 19.01 3.44
C ALA A 293 0.09 19.87 3.03
N LEU A 294 -0.17 20.01 1.73
CA LEU A 294 -1.37 20.69 1.25
C LEU A 294 -2.62 19.81 1.40
N ASP A 295 -2.50 18.52 1.12
CA ASP A 295 -3.58 17.54 1.22
C ASP A 295 -4.08 17.43 2.66
N GLU A 296 -3.16 17.32 3.63
CA GLU A 296 -3.49 17.28 5.06
C GLU A 296 -4.31 18.51 5.49
N GLU A 297 -4.03 19.66 4.91
CA GLU A 297 -4.61 20.93 5.35
C GLU A 297 -5.93 21.22 4.67
N ILE A 298 -6.09 20.78 3.41
CA ILE A 298 -7.41 20.67 2.79
C ILE A 298 -8.31 19.78 3.65
N ILE A 299 -7.81 18.61 4.10
CA ILE A 299 -8.55 17.71 5.01
C ILE A 299 -8.92 18.43 6.33
N ARG A 300 -8.04 19.26 6.91
CA ARG A 300 -8.33 20.04 8.13
C ARG A 300 -9.28 21.22 7.91
N ILE A 301 -9.31 21.81 6.72
CA ILE A 301 -10.10 23.01 6.42
C ILE A 301 -11.56 22.66 6.12
N ILE A 302 -11.83 21.57 5.40
CA ILE A 302 -13.20 21.17 5.02
C ILE A 302 -14.15 21.14 6.24
N PRO A 303 -13.83 20.48 7.37
CA PRO A 303 -14.69 20.48 8.56
C PRO A 303 -14.86 21.85 9.21
N LYS A 304 -13.85 22.72 9.14
CA LYS A 304 -13.94 24.10 9.67
C LYS A 304 -14.95 24.91 8.86
N ILE A 305 -14.93 24.76 7.54
CA ILE A 305 -15.92 25.40 6.65
C ILE A 305 -17.32 24.82 6.91
N GLU A 306 -17.45 23.51 7.10
CA GLU A 306 -18.73 22.87 7.46
C GLU A 306 -19.28 23.37 8.81
N GLU A 307 -18.42 23.61 9.80
CA GLU A 307 -18.84 24.19 11.08
C GLU A 307 -19.36 25.62 10.92
N VAL A 308 -18.70 26.42 10.08
CA VAL A 308 -19.17 27.77 9.73
C VAL A 308 -20.46 27.72 8.93
N HIS A 309 -20.64 26.74 8.04
CA HIS A 309 -21.86 26.51 7.28
C HIS A 309 -23.09 26.34 8.19
N LYS A 310 -22.95 25.66 9.34
CA LYS A 310 -24.05 25.51 10.32
C LYS A 310 -24.60 26.84 10.80
N SER A 311 -23.74 27.86 10.90
CA SER A 311 -24.10 29.21 11.35
C SER A 311 -24.39 30.17 10.19
N ASN A 312 -23.78 29.93 9.03
CA ASN A 312 -23.97 30.70 7.80
C ASN A 312 -24.14 29.76 6.60
N PRO A 313 -25.38 29.39 6.26
CA PRO A 313 -25.65 28.43 5.18
C PRO A 313 -25.12 28.85 3.82
N GLU A 314 -24.75 30.11 3.59
CA GLU A 314 -24.18 30.59 2.31
C GLU A 314 -22.77 30.07 2.05
N ILE A 315 -21.98 29.87 3.11
CA ILE A 315 -20.59 29.39 3.03
C ILE A 315 -20.59 27.88 2.87
N ILE A 316 -19.96 27.36 1.82
CA ILE A 316 -19.83 25.92 1.54
C ILE A 316 -18.38 25.63 1.17
N ALA A 317 -17.90 24.41 1.45
CA ALA A 317 -16.53 23.98 1.18
C ALA A 317 -16.29 23.77 -0.33
N SER A 318 -16.40 24.83 -1.11
CA SER A 318 -16.02 24.86 -2.54
C SER A 318 -14.52 25.10 -2.69
N ALA A 319 -13.94 24.82 -3.86
CA ALA A 319 -12.52 25.06 -4.11
C ALA A 319 -12.10 26.52 -3.84
N ASP A 320 -12.96 27.49 -4.21
CA ASP A 320 -12.73 28.91 -3.92
C ASP A 320 -12.73 29.21 -2.42
N GLU A 321 -13.62 28.59 -1.64
CA GLU A 321 -13.70 28.79 -0.20
C GLU A 321 -12.51 28.12 0.52
N ILE A 322 -12.10 26.94 0.05
CA ILE A 322 -10.90 26.25 0.54
C ILE A 322 -9.66 27.12 0.27
N LYS A 323 -9.52 27.70 -0.94
CA LYS A 323 -8.49 28.71 -1.24
C LYS A 323 -8.57 29.87 -0.25
N HIS A 324 -9.75 30.44 -0.03
CA HIS A 324 -9.92 31.59 0.86
C HIS A 324 -9.38 31.29 2.27
N TYR A 325 -9.79 30.17 2.86
CA TYR A 325 -9.31 29.72 4.17
C TYR A 325 -7.79 29.46 4.18
N LEU A 326 -7.23 28.86 3.13
CA LEU A 326 -5.78 28.65 3.02
C LEU A 326 -5.00 29.99 2.99
N LEU A 327 -5.56 31.03 2.36
CA LEU A 327 -4.91 32.34 2.25
C LEU A 327 -4.98 33.17 3.54
N GLU A 328 -6.03 32.98 4.36
CA GLU A 328 -6.22 33.69 5.62
C GLU A 328 -5.36 33.15 6.78
N MET A 329 -4.73 31.98 6.61
CA MET A 329 -3.93 31.37 7.66
C MET A 329 -2.59 32.08 7.90
N PRO A 330 -2.22 32.37 9.16
CA PRO A 330 -0.91 32.92 9.48
C PRO A 330 0.22 31.94 9.15
N LEU A 331 1.23 32.37 8.39
CA LEU A 331 2.36 31.50 7.99
C LEU A 331 3.12 30.86 9.17
N LYS A 332 3.15 31.54 10.32
CA LYS A 332 3.80 31.06 11.56
C LYS A 332 3.16 29.79 12.14
N GLU A 333 1.88 29.56 11.83
CA GLU A 333 1.12 28.37 12.28
C GLU A 333 1.37 27.18 11.35
N TYR A 334 2.05 27.39 10.23
CA TYR A 334 2.07 26.48 9.09
C TYR A 334 3.49 26.01 8.73
N LYS A 335 4.10 25.22 9.62
CA LYS A 335 5.47 24.70 9.44
C LYS A 335 5.63 23.77 8.23
N ALA A 336 4.59 23.03 7.85
CA ALA A 336 4.65 22.05 6.76
C ALA A 336 4.56 22.68 5.35
N VAL A 337 3.79 23.77 5.18
CA VAL A 337 3.77 24.60 3.95
C VAL A 337 5.13 25.21 3.66
N LYS A 338 5.85 25.63 4.71
CA LYS A 338 7.25 26.07 4.57
C LYS A 338 8.15 24.99 3.96
N GLU A 339 7.90 23.71 4.26
CA GLU A 339 8.68 22.59 3.72
C GLU A 339 8.22 22.18 2.32
N HIS A 340 6.91 21.99 2.10
CA HIS A 340 6.36 21.58 0.81
C HIS A 340 6.65 22.61 -0.29
N TYR A 341 6.34 23.90 -0.06
CA TYR A 341 6.69 24.94 -1.01
C TYR A 341 8.20 25.17 -1.05
N GLY A 342 8.90 25.03 0.08
CA GLY A 342 10.37 25.06 0.11
C GLY A 342 11.03 24.06 -0.84
N ARG A 343 10.45 22.87 -1.03
CA ARG A 343 10.92 21.86 -2.01
C ARG A 343 10.66 22.27 -3.46
N ARG A 344 9.40 22.58 -3.83
CA ARG A 344 9.08 23.05 -5.20
C ARG A 344 9.89 24.29 -5.62
N LEU A 345 10.28 25.12 -4.65
CA LEU A 345 11.14 26.29 -4.88
C LEU A 345 12.61 25.97 -5.10
N ASN A 346 13.09 24.86 -4.55
CA ASN A 346 14.44 24.39 -4.80
C ASN A 346 14.59 23.84 -6.23
N GLU A 347 13.52 23.25 -6.76
CA GLU A 347 13.45 22.67 -8.10
C GLU A 347 13.33 23.74 -9.20
N ALA A 348 12.59 24.82 -8.96
CA ALA A 348 12.24 25.79 -10.00
C ALA A 348 13.21 26.99 -10.20
N MET A 349 14.25 27.18 -9.37
CA MET A 349 14.99 28.47 -9.29
C MET A 349 16.52 28.36 -9.05
N GLY A 350 17.28 29.36 -9.52
CA GLY A 350 18.74 29.49 -9.27
C GLY A 350 19.11 30.10 -7.90
N TYR A 351 20.37 29.94 -7.47
CA TYR A 351 20.85 30.22 -6.10
C TYR A 351 20.50 31.62 -5.55
N GLN A 352 20.67 32.69 -6.34
CA GLN A 352 20.40 34.07 -5.90
C GLN A 352 18.92 34.32 -5.57
N LYS A 353 18.01 33.75 -6.35
CA LYS A 353 16.56 33.85 -6.07
C LYS A 353 16.18 33.04 -4.84
N LYS A 354 16.85 31.91 -4.56
CA LYS A 354 16.59 31.09 -3.36
C LYS A 354 16.86 31.87 -2.06
N GLU A 355 17.89 32.69 -2.04
CA GLU A 355 18.26 33.47 -0.85
C GLU A 355 17.32 34.66 -0.62
N GLU A 356 16.89 35.32 -1.70
CA GLU A 356 15.85 36.36 -1.67
C GLU A 356 14.51 35.80 -1.16
N LEU A 357 14.12 34.63 -1.65
CA LEU A 357 12.89 33.95 -1.25
C LEU A 357 12.92 33.47 0.19
N ARG A 358 14.05 32.95 0.69
CA ARG A 358 14.20 32.59 2.11
C ARG A 358 13.98 33.77 3.04
N LYS A 359 14.43 34.97 2.66
CA LYS A 359 14.15 36.20 3.41
C LYS A 359 12.67 36.55 3.34
N LYS A 360 12.06 36.47 2.16
CA LYS A 360 10.63 36.75 1.97
C LYS A 360 9.72 35.80 2.72
N PHE A 361 10.07 34.51 2.83
CA PHE A 361 9.38 33.57 3.72
C PHE A 361 9.43 33.96 5.20
N ALA A 362 10.55 34.54 5.65
CA ALA A 362 10.69 34.98 7.04
C ALA A 362 9.94 36.29 7.32
N GLU A 363 9.70 37.08 6.28
CA GLU A 363 9.01 38.38 6.34
C GLU A 363 7.51 38.28 6.09
N ALA A 364 7.05 37.31 5.29
CA ALA A 364 5.65 37.16 4.92
C ALA A 364 4.78 36.76 6.12
N LEU A 365 3.60 37.36 6.20
CA LEU A 365 2.64 37.15 7.28
C LEU A 365 1.58 36.10 6.90
N SER A 366 1.24 36.02 5.60
CA SER A 366 0.24 35.08 5.05
C SER A 366 0.75 34.32 3.82
N VAL A 367 0.07 33.21 3.51
CA VAL A 367 0.36 32.39 2.31
C VAL A 367 0.16 33.20 1.02
N GLU A 368 -0.78 34.16 1.02
CA GLU A 368 -1.06 35.02 -0.13
C GLU A 368 0.12 35.92 -0.50
N GLU A 369 0.71 36.60 0.49
CA GLU A 369 1.86 37.50 0.29
C GLU A 369 3.05 36.74 -0.30
N LEU A 370 3.23 35.52 0.16
CA LEU A 370 4.24 34.60 -0.30
C LEU A 370 3.98 34.15 -1.76
N PHE A 371 2.76 33.73 -2.09
CA PHE A 371 2.39 33.29 -3.45
C PHE A 371 2.47 34.40 -4.49
N LYS A 372 2.00 35.60 -4.13
CA LYS A 372 2.12 36.79 -4.98
C LYS A 372 3.56 36.98 -5.40
N HIS A 373 4.49 36.94 -4.45
CA HIS A 373 5.91 37.14 -4.69
C HIS A 373 6.56 36.08 -5.61
N PHE A 374 6.09 34.84 -5.56
CA PHE A 374 6.62 33.77 -6.42
C PHE A 374 6.25 33.90 -7.89
N TYR A 375 5.03 34.36 -8.16
CA TYR A 375 4.41 34.25 -9.47
C TYR A 375 3.94 35.61 -10.02
N GLU A 376 4.57 36.72 -9.59
CA GLU A 376 4.20 38.14 -9.81
C GLU A 376 3.87 38.59 -11.25
N LYS A 377 4.04 37.75 -12.29
CA LYS A 377 3.66 38.17 -13.65
C LYS A 377 2.15 38.02 -13.88
N GLY A 378 1.45 39.16 -13.90
CA GLY A 378 0.15 39.33 -14.56
C GLY A 378 -1.06 38.68 -13.89
N ASN A 379 -1.08 38.54 -12.56
CA ASN A 379 -2.12 37.83 -11.79
C ASN A 379 -2.21 36.32 -12.07
N GLU A 380 -1.20 35.70 -12.70
CA GLU A 380 -1.17 34.25 -12.92
C GLU A 380 -1.01 33.43 -11.63
N TRP A 381 -0.59 34.07 -10.53
CA TRP A 381 -0.37 33.41 -9.23
C TRP A 381 -1.66 32.80 -8.66
N GLU A 382 -2.79 33.50 -8.80
CA GLU A 382 -4.07 33.03 -8.27
C GLU A 382 -4.57 31.82 -9.07
N LYS A 383 -4.40 31.85 -10.39
CA LYS A 383 -4.71 30.72 -11.27
C LYS A 383 -3.87 29.49 -10.90
N ARG A 384 -2.56 29.67 -10.72
CA ARG A 384 -1.67 28.56 -10.34
C ARG A 384 -1.98 27.98 -8.96
N LEU A 385 -2.37 28.84 -8.01
CA LEU A 385 -2.80 28.37 -6.69
C LEU A 385 -4.09 27.54 -6.80
N MET A 386 -5.05 27.99 -7.58
CA MET A 386 -6.28 27.23 -7.86
C MET A 386 -5.96 25.90 -8.54
N ASP A 387 -5.11 25.89 -9.57
CA ASP A 387 -4.71 24.66 -10.28
C ASP A 387 -4.13 23.63 -9.29
N VAL A 388 -3.29 24.06 -8.34
CA VAL A 388 -2.67 23.19 -7.32
C VAL A 388 -3.68 22.69 -6.29
N ILE A 389 -4.63 23.53 -5.85
CA ILE A 389 -5.69 23.12 -4.92
C ILE A 389 -6.62 22.11 -5.58
N GLU A 390 -7.00 22.33 -6.84
CA GLU A 390 -7.81 21.40 -7.62
C GLU A 390 -7.09 20.07 -7.82
N GLU A 391 -5.79 20.09 -8.14
CA GLU A 391 -4.96 18.87 -8.24
C GLU A 391 -4.95 18.07 -6.93
N SER A 392 -4.77 18.73 -5.79
CA SER A 392 -4.86 18.09 -4.46
C SER A 392 -6.26 17.53 -4.18
N LEU A 393 -7.32 18.29 -4.50
CA LEU A 393 -8.71 17.82 -4.31
C LEU A 393 -9.03 16.60 -5.17
N TYR A 394 -8.59 16.58 -6.44
CA TYR A 394 -8.72 15.40 -7.30
C TYR A 394 -7.93 14.21 -6.77
N THR A 395 -6.74 14.46 -6.23
CA THR A 395 -5.93 13.43 -5.60
C THR A 395 -6.69 12.86 -4.42
N LEU A 396 -7.07 13.68 -3.43
CA LEU A 396 -7.85 13.28 -2.25
C LEU A 396 -9.14 12.53 -2.59
N GLU A 397 -9.85 12.97 -3.63
CA GLU A 397 -11.06 12.30 -4.13
C GLU A 397 -10.75 10.92 -4.71
N SER A 398 -9.64 10.78 -5.45
CA SER A 398 -9.23 9.51 -6.05
C SER A 398 -8.84 8.42 -5.04
N PHE A 399 -8.62 8.80 -3.78
CA PHE A 399 -8.36 7.91 -2.64
C PHE A 399 -9.51 7.88 -1.62
N SER A 400 -10.68 8.40 -2.01
CA SER A 400 -11.88 8.39 -1.17
C SER A 400 -11.69 9.09 0.18
N LEU A 401 -10.84 10.12 0.29
CA LEU A 401 -10.72 10.93 1.52
C LEU A 401 -11.65 12.14 1.50
N VAL A 402 -11.92 12.65 0.31
CA VAL A 402 -12.82 13.76 0.04
C VAL A 402 -13.80 13.32 -1.03
N ALA A 403 -15.04 13.78 -0.97
CA ALA A 403 -16.01 13.56 -2.03
C ALA A 403 -16.65 14.89 -2.46
N GLN A 404 -16.97 14.99 -3.75
CA GLN A 404 -17.69 16.13 -4.30
C GLN A 404 -19.21 15.92 -4.21
N GLY A 405 -19.90 16.85 -3.56
CA GLY A 405 -21.35 17.00 -3.62
C GLY A 405 -21.74 18.18 -4.51
N PHE A 406 -23.03 18.26 -4.86
CA PHE A 406 -23.58 19.38 -5.62
C PHE A 406 -24.79 19.98 -4.89
N ASP A 407 -24.73 21.28 -4.61
CA ASP A 407 -25.86 22.02 -4.06
C ASP A 407 -26.74 22.53 -5.21
N GLU A 408 -27.87 21.86 -5.43
CA GLU A 408 -28.84 22.21 -6.48
C GLU A 408 -29.38 23.64 -6.34
N LYS A 409 -29.50 24.17 -5.11
CA LYS A 409 -30.04 25.51 -4.86
C LYS A 409 -29.04 26.60 -5.24
N LYS A 410 -27.75 26.32 -5.09
CA LYS A 410 -26.67 27.28 -5.37
C LYS A 410 -25.96 27.06 -6.69
N GLN A 411 -26.23 25.94 -7.36
CA GLN A 411 -25.55 25.53 -8.58
C GLN A 411 -24.02 25.49 -8.40
N LYS A 412 -23.56 25.02 -7.24
CA LYS A 412 -22.14 24.96 -6.86
C LYS A 412 -21.79 23.58 -6.32
N GLY A 413 -20.62 23.08 -6.74
CA GLY A 413 -20.00 21.91 -6.13
C GLY A 413 -19.43 22.26 -4.75
N TYR A 414 -19.50 21.33 -3.82
CA TYR A 414 -18.86 21.41 -2.51
C TYR A 414 -18.12 20.10 -2.21
N TYR A 415 -17.15 20.16 -1.32
CA TYR A 415 -16.37 19.02 -0.88
C TYR A 415 -16.71 18.70 0.57
N TYR A 416 -16.77 17.42 0.90
CA TYR A 416 -16.95 16.94 2.27
C TYR A 416 -16.01 15.77 2.54
N LEU A 417 -15.67 15.55 3.81
CA LEU A 417 -14.88 14.39 4.20
C LEU A 417 -15.74 13.13 4.19
N THR A 418 -15.24 12.09 3.56
CA THR A 418 -15.77 10.72 3.69
C THR A 418 -15.50 10.19 5.10
N ASP A 419 -15.96 8.98 5.40
CA ASP A 419 -15.68 8.37 6.69
C ASP A 419 -14.18 8.05 6.84
N GLU A 420 -13.52 7.63 5.75
CA GLU A 420 -12.07 7.46 5.67
C GLU A 420 -11.32 8.78 5.85
N GLY A 421 -11.80 9.87 5.25
CA GLY A 421 -11.21 11.21 5.41
C GLY A 421 -11.27 11.71 6.85
N LYS A 422 -12.33 11.38 7.59
CA LYS A 422 -12.46 11.72 9.02
C LYS A 422 -11.52 10.91 9.90
N GLU A 423 -11.30 9.64 9.59
CA GLU A 423 -10.31 8.81 10.27
C GLU A 423 -8.89 9.35 10.05
N VAL A 424 -8.54 9.69 8.80
CA VAL A 424 -7.25 10.34 8.49
C VAL A 424 -7.10 11.68 9.24
N LEU A 425 -8.16 12.50 9.29
CA LEU A 425 -8.13 13.75 10.06
C LEU A 425 -7.88 13.51 11.56
N ALA A 426 -8.43 12.42 12.12
CA ALA A 426 -8.19 12.08 13.52
C ALA A 426 -6.72 11.71 13.77
N ASP A 427 -6.09 10.97 12.84
CA ASP A 427 -4.66 10.63 12.89
C ASP A 427 -3.73 11.85 12.72
N LEU A 428 -4.21 12.89 12.03
CA LEU A 428 -3.49 14.13 11.81
C LEU A 428 -3.47 15.05 13.05
N ASN A 429 -4.35 14.86 14.04
CA ASN A 429 -4.44 15.69 15.25
C ASN A 429 -3.76 15.02 16.46
#